data_AF-A0A968SS09-F1
#
_entry.id   AF-A0A968SS09-F1
#
_cell.length_a   1.000
_cell.length_b   1.000
_cell.length_c   1.000
_cell.angle_alpha   90.00
_cell.angle_beta   90.00
_cell.angle_gamma   90.00
#
_symmetry.space_group_name_H-M   'P 1'
#
loop_
_entity.id
_entity.type
_entity.pdbx_description
1 polymer ?
#
loop_
_entity_poly.entity_id
_entity_poly.type
_entity_poly.pdbx_seq_one_letter_code
_entity_poly.pdbx_strand_id
1 'polypeptide(L)' 'MTLEEKLLRLQEIQQTLEQKKVTLSESIPLLEEAYKIKEEVEKELTKIENKLTTLSEQNSTTPSNTQDL' A
#
# COMPACT_ATOMS: atom_id res chain seq x y z
N MET A 1 7.10 9.74 -1.03
CA MET A 1 6.71 9.25 0.30
C MET A 1 6.89 7.75 0.34
N THR A 2 7.38 7.22 1.45
CA THR A 2 7.37 5.79 1.73
C THR A 2 5.94 5.29 1.98
N LEU A 3 5.73 3.98 2.00
CA LEU A 3 4.42 3.39 2.32
C LEU A 3 3.97 3.80 3.74
N GLU A 4 4.89 3.83 4.69
CA GLU A 4 4.64 4.24 6.08
C GLU A 4 4.23 5.71 6.16
N GLU A 5 4.92 6.59 5.44
CA GLU A 5 4.58 8.02 5.36
C GLU A 5 3.18 8.24 4.75
N LYS A 6 2.82 7.46 3.71
CA LYS A 6 1.48 7.48 3.11
C LYS A 6 0.39 7.06 4.10
N LEU A 7 0.63 5.98 4.84
CA LEU A 7 -0.31 5.49 5.84
C LEU A 7 -0.48 6.48 7.00
N LEU A 8 0.62 7.07 7.47
CA LEU A 8 0.57 8.11 8.50
C LEU A 8 -0.24 9.31 8.02
N ARG A 9 -0.02 9.76 6.78
CA ARG A 9 -0.76 10.88 6.20
C ARG A 9 -2.26 10.58 6.07
N LEU A 10 -2.63 9.37 5.68
CA LEU A 10 -4.04 8.93 5.66
C LEU A 10 -4.67 8.98 7.06
N GLN A 11 -3.94 8.54 8.08
CA GLN A 11 -4.41 8.60 9.47
C GLN A 11 -4.61 10.03 9.96
N GLU A 12 -3.70 10.95 9.62
CA GLU A 12 -3.84 12.37 9.93
C GLU A 12 -5.08 12.99 9.29
N ILE A 13 -5.32 12.70 8.00
CA ILE A 13 -6.49 13.17 7.27
C ILE A 13 -7.77 12.63 7.93
N GLN A 14 -7.81 11.33 8.23
CA GLN A 14 -8.94 10.70 8.91
C GLN A 14 -9.25 11.39 10.24
N GLN A 15 -8.24 11.56 11.11
CA GLN A 15 -8.42 12.21 12.41
C GLN A 15 -8.91 13.65 12.27
N THR A 16 -8.39 14.39 11.28
CA THR A 16 -8.79 15.77 11.01
C THR A 16 -10.26 15.87 10.62
N LEU A 17 -10.73 14.97 9.75
CA LEU A 17 -12.12 14.89 9.30
C LEU A 17 -13.06 14.42 10.41
N GLU A 18 -12.70 13.38 11.17
CA GLU A 18 -13.50 12.84 12.27
C GLU A 18 -13.70 13.84 13.40
N GLN A 19 -12.68 14.64 13.71
CA GLN A 19 -12.76 15.68 14.73
C GLN A 19 -13.61 16.89 14.30
N LYS A 20 -14.10 16.92 13.06
CA LYS A 20 -14.91 18.02 12.49
C LYS A 20 -14.25 19.39 12.67
N LYS A 21 -12.91 19.42 12.67
CA LYS A 21 -12.11 20.64 12.86
C LYS A 21 -11.96 21.46 11.58
N VAL A 22 -12.53 21.00 10.48
CA VAL A 22 -12.46 21.62 9.16
C VAL A 22 -13.86 21.88 8.64
N THR A 23 -14.00 22.95 7.87
CA THR A 23 -15.23 23.25 7.15
C THR A 23 -15.47 22.22 6.04
N LEU A 24 -16.70 22.18 5.51
CA LEU A 24 -17.02 21.31 4.38
C LEU A 24 -16.11 21.61 3.17
N SER A 25 -15.85 22.89 2.90
CA SER A 25 -14.98 23.30 1.78
C SER A 25 -13.54 22.81 1.95
N GLU A 26 -13.04 22.75 3.19
CA GLU A 26 -11.70 22.24 3.50
C GLU A 26 -11.66 20.71 3.54
N SER A 27 -12.79 20.05 3.81
CA SER A 27 -12.87 18.59 3.82
C SER A 27 -12.74 17.95 2.44
N ILE A 28 -13.18 18.64 1.38
CA ILE A 28 -13.11 18.16 -0.01
C ILE A 28 -11.65 17.91 -0.45
N PRO A 29 -10.72 18.89 -0.40
CA PRO A 29 -9.34 18.66 -0.82
C PRO A 29 -8.63 17.61 0.04
N LEU A 30 -8.97 17.50 1.33
CA LEU A 30 -8.44 16.44 2.20
C LEU A 30 -8.90 15.05 1.77
N LEU A 31 -10.18 14.90 1.41
CA LEU A 31 -10.71 13.64 0.86
C LEU A 31 -10.06 13.30 -0.48
N GLU A 32 -9.90 14.27 -1.38
CA GLU A 32 -9.20 14.06 -2.66
C GLU A 32 -7.75 13.62 -2.47
N GLU A 33 -7.04 14.23 -1.52
CA GLU A 33 -5.70 13.82 -1.13
C GLU A 33 -5.70 12.38 -0.62
N ALA A 34 -6.62 12.03 0.29
CA ALA A 34 -6.73 10.67 0.82
C ALA A 34 -7.01 9.64 -0.29
N TYR A 35 -7.86 9.95 -1.27
CA TYR A 35 -8.11 9.05 -2.40
C TYR A 35 -6.87 8.82 -3.25
N LYS A 36 -6.09 9.87 -3.54
CA LYS A 36 -4.83 9.75 -4.29
C LYS A 36 -3.82 8.88 -3.53
N ILE A 37 -3.63 9.14 -2.24
CA ILE A 37 -2.71 8.36 -1.40
C ILE A 37 -3.16 6.90 -1.33
N LYS A 38 -4.46 6.63 -1.14
CA LYS A 38 -5.02 5.28 -1.15
C LYS A 38 -4.69 4.54 -2.45
N GLU A 39 -4.91 5.17 -3.60
CA GLU A 39 -4.64 4.56 -4.90
C GLU A 39 -3.15 4.23 -5.07
N GLU A 40 -2.26 5.11 -4.62
CA GLU A 40 -0.82 4.85 -4.65
C GLU A 40 -0.41 3.68 -3.75
N VAL A 41 -0.98 3.61 -2.54
CA VAL A 41 -0.76 2.51 -1.59
C VAL A 41 -1.22 1.18 -2.19
N GLU A 42 -2.43 1.13 -2.76
CA GLU A 42 -2.98 -0.09 -3.39
C GLU A 42 -2.10 -0.57 -4.55
N LYS A 43 -1.60 0.36 -5.39
CA LYS A 43 -0.67 0.03 -6.48
C LYS A 43 0.65 -0.53 -5.97
N GLU A 44 1.20 0.03 -4.89
CA GLU A 44 2.44 -0.46 -4.30
C GLU A 44 2.27 -1.84 -3.65
N LEU A 45 1.19 -2.06 -2.92
CA LEU A 45 0.86 -3.36 -2.34
C LEU A 45 0.67 -4.42 -3.41
N THR A 46 -0.07 -4.12 -4.49
CA THR A 46 -0.25 -5.03 -5.64
C THR A 46 1.11 -5.43 -6.25
N LYS A 47 2.05 -4.49 -6.38
CA LYS A 47 3.41 -4.80 -6.88
C LYS A 47 4.17 -5.73 -5.93
N ILE A 48 4.04 -5.52 -4.62
CA ILE A 48 4.67 -6.37 -3.59
C ILE A 48 4.07 -7.77 -3.65
N GLU A 49 2.75 -7.90 -3.70
CA GLU A 49 2.04 -9.17 -3.82
C GLU A 49 2.46 -9.95 -5.06
N ASN A 50 2.48 -9.30 -6.23
CA ASN A 50 2.93 -9.93 -7.48
C ASN A 50 4.37 -10.43 -7.36
N LYS A 51 5.26 -9.64 -6.76
CA LYS A 51 6.66 -10.04 -6.56
C LYS A 51 6.78 -11.22 -5.59
N LEU A 52 5.98 -11.24 -4.52
CA LEU A 52 5.94 -12.37 -3.57
C LEU A 52 5.44 -13.65 -4.25
N THR A 53 4.40 -13.56 -5.07
CA THR A 53 3.89 -14.69 -5.86
C THR A 53 4.98 -15.25 -6.78
N THR A 54 5.66 -14.40 -7.54
CA THR A 54 6.77 -14.84 -8.41
C THR A 54 7.90 -15.50 -7.63
N LEU A 55 8.30 -14.94 -6.48
CA LEU A 55 9.33 -15.54 -5.63
C LEU A 55 8.90 -16.90 -5.06
N SER A 56 7.63 -17.04 -4.69
CA SER A 56 7.07 -18.31 -4.21
C SER A 56 7.09 -19.38 -5.30
N GLU A 57 6.73 -19.02 -6.54
CA GLU A 57 6.77 -19.92 -7.71
C GLU A 57 8.20 -20.33 -8.07
N GLN A 58 9.16 -19.42 -7.97
CA GLN A 58 10.59 -19.70 -8.19
C GLN A 58 11.16 -20.66 -7.14
N ASN A 59 10.82 -20.48 -5.87
CA ASN A 59 11.25 -21.41 -4.81
C ASN A 59 10.66 -22.82 -5.00
N SER A 60 9.44 -22.90 -5.53
CA SER A 60 8.74 -24.16 -5.81
C SER A 60 9.30 -24.93 -7.01
N THR A 61 10.04 -24.24 -7.89
CA THR A 61 10.58 -24.81 -9.14
C THR A 61 12.08 -25.10 -9.08
N THR A 62 12.72 -24.96 -7.91
CA THR A 62 14.08 -25.46 -7.69
C THR A 62 14.08 -26.98 -7.88
N PRO A 63 14.67 -27.54 -8.95
CA PRO A 63 14.79 -28.99 -9.07
C PRO A 63 15.80 -29.40 -8.00
N SER A 64 15.39 -30.27 -7.07
CA SER A 64 16.32 -31.05 -6.25
C SER A 64 17.17 -31.90 -7.19
N ASN A 65 18.24 -31.32 -7.72
CA ASN A 65 19.25 -32.06 -8.45
C ASN A 65 20.15 -32.73 -7.41
N THR A 66 19.66 -33.83 -6.84
CA THR A 66 20.51 -34.85 -6.23
C THR A 66 20.51 -36.03 -7.21
N GLN A 67 21.32 -35.90 -8.26
CA GLN A 67 21.76 -37.05 -9.05
C GLN A 67 22.78 -37.83 -8.22
N ASP A 68 22.51 -39.13 -8.11
CA ASP A 68 23.45 -40.26 -8.09
C ASP A 68 24.72 -40.17 -7.24
N LEU A 69 24.73 -40.97 -6.15
CA LEU A 69 25.81 -41.89 -5.79
C LEU A 69 25.31 -42.98 -4.83
#